data_AF-A0A347ACN5-F1
#
_entry.id   AF-A0A347ACN5-F1
#
_cell.length_a   1.000
_cell.length_b   1.000
_cell.length_c   1.000
_cell.angle_alpha   90.00
_cell.angle_beta   90.00
_cell.angle_gamma   90.00
#
_symmetry.space_group_name_H-M   'P 1'
#
loop_
_entity.id
_entity.type
_entity.pdbx_description
1 polymer ?
#
loop_
_entity_poly.entity_id
_entity_poly.type
_entity_poly.pdbx_seq_one_letter_code
_entity_poly.pdbx_strand_id
1 'polypeptide(L)'
;MLVFMDFIVFIALLIILIFSGIITTRTLSVISSYLKLGHFGGGFIIMAIATGIPELIVGLTAALTGVPQLSLGDVIGSNIINLSLVMGIAVIISGNVHFKENAIKKSTVYLFFLSFLPVVLALDQNLSRVDGFILLSTYVIYLMIIIRGRDSESEEEVGYREFIKSSLFFSVGVIALVLSARYLVEYTTIIASEMNISILVIGVFLLSFGTSIPELVFETISLLHGYKLLAVGDLMGSTVANSTLIIGLVAILSPISISNFGLFQMVALFFAVILLIFTLFIKSKKGVTRFRALILIGVYVLFLITTQYTLFI
;
A
#
# COMPACT_ATOMS: atom_id res chain seq x y z
N MET A 1 11.00 -25.91 17.27
CA MET A 1 10.18 -26.75 16.37
C MET A 1 8.79 -26.14 16.18
N LEU A 2 8.14 -25.64 17.23
CA LEU A 2 6.85 -24.93 17.16
C LEU A 2 6.93 -23.62 16.34
N VAL A 3 7.81 -22.68 16.72
CA VAL A 3 8.11 -21.43 15.96
C VAL A 3 8.27 -21.65 14.45
N PHE A 4 8.96 -22.72 14.05
CA PHE A 4 9.21 -23.02 12.64
C PHE A 4 7.92 -23.44 11.92
N MET A 5 7.07 -24.23 12.59
CA MET A 5 5.76 -24.61 12.09
C MET A 5 4.83 -23.40 11.97
N ASP A 6 4.84 -22.51 12.97
CA ASP A 6 4.06 -21.27 12.96
C ASP A 6 4.49 -20.34 11.82
N PHE A 7 5.80 -20.28 11.54
CA PHE A 7 6.33 -19.55 10.38
C PHE A 7 5.88 -20.17 9.06
N ILE A 8 5.85 -21.51 8.94
CA ILE A 8 5.32 -22.18 7.75
C ILE A 8 3.84 -21.84 7.54
N VAL A 9 3.04 -21.88 8.60
CA VAL A 9 1.61 -21.53 8.51
C VAL A 9 1.44 -20.06 8.14
N PHE A 10 2.22 -19.17 8.74
CA PHE A 10 2.24 -17.75 8.40
C PHE A 10 2.53 -17.54 6.90
N ILE A 11 3.55 -18.20 6.36
CA ILE A 11 3.88 -18.10 4.93
C ILE A 11 2.77 -18.68 4.05
N ALA A 12 2.17 -19.81 4.44
CA ALA A 12 1.04 -20.39 3.70
C ALA A 12 -0.17 -19.43 3.67
N LEU A 13 -0.49 -18.79 4.79
CA LEU A 13 -1.55 -17.79 4.88
C LEU A 13 -1.22 -16.53 4.07
N LEU A 14 0.04 -16.09 4.07
CA LEU A 14 0.51 -14.97 3.25
C LEU A 14 0.35 -15.27 1.76
N ILE A 15 0.66 -16.50 1.33
CA ILE A 15 0.43 -16.96 -0.05
C ILE A 15 -1.06 -16.92 -0.41
N ILE A 16 -1.94 -17.40 0.47
CA ILE A 16 -3.40 -17.33 0.27
C ILE A 16 -3.84 -15.86 0.15
N LEU A 17 -3.32 -14.99 1.02
CA LEU A 17 -3.60 -13.56 1.00
C LEU A 17 -3.16 -12.92 -0.32
N ILE A 18 -1.96 -13.23 -0.81
CA ILE A 18 -1.44 -12.73 -2.09
C ILE A 18 -2.37 -13.13 -3.25
N PHE A 19 -2.70 -14.43 -3.37
CA PHE A 19 -3.53 -14.91 -4.48
C PHE A 19 -4.96 -14.38 -4.41
N SER A 20 -5.55 -14.32 -3.22
CA SER A 20 -6.88 -13.75 -3.02
C SER A 20 -6.89 -12.24 -3.27
N GLY A 21 -5.81 -11.54 -2.90
CA GLY A 21 -5.55 -10.14 -3.28
C GLY A 21 -5.58 -9.96 -4.79
N ILE A 22 -4.73 -10.66 -5.53
CA ILE A 22 -4.66 -10.58 -7.01
C ILE A 22 -6.03 -10.85 -7.67
N ILE A 23 -6.80 -11.82 -7.18
CA ILE A 23 -8.14 -12.11 -7.71
C ILE A 23 -9.09 -10.94 -7.42
N THR A 24 -9.05 -10.41 -6.19
CA THR A 24 -9.95 -9.34 -5.73
C THR A 24 -9.65 -8.03 -6.45
N THR A 25 -8.38 -7.64 -6.58
CA THR A 25 -7.97 -6.43 -7.32
C THR A 25 -8.43 -6.49 -8.78
N ARG A 26 -8.18 -7.62 -9.47
CA ARG A 26 -8.57 -7.82 -10.87
C ARG A 26 -10.08 -7.80 -11.07
N THR A 27 -10.83 -8.49 -10.21
CA THR A 27 -12.28 -8.57 -10.35
C THR A 27 -12.96 -7.26 -10.01
N LEU A 28 -12.44 -6.51 -9.04
CA LEU A 28 -12.94 -5.17 -8.74
C LEU A 28 -12.68 -4.19 -9.89
N SER A 29 -11.56 -4.30 -10.59
CA SER A 29 -11.31 -3.50 -11.80
C SER A 29 -12.41 -3.70 -12.85
N VAL A 30 -12.78 -4.96 -13.14
CA VAL A 30 -13.87 -5.28 -14.08
C VAL A 30 -15.22 -4.78 -13.59
N ILE A 31 -15.52 -4.93 -12.29
CA ILE A 31 -16.77 -4.43 -11.69
C ILE A 31 -16.85 -2.91 -11.81
N SER A 32 -15.76 -2.21 -11.51
CA SER A 32 -15.66 -0.76 -11.61
C SER A 32 -15.90 -0.25 -13.03
N SER A 33 -15.32 -0.92 -14.03
CA SER A 33 -15.53 -0.59 -15.45
C SER A 33 -16.96 -0.87 -15.92
N TYR A 34 -17.59 -1.95 -15.44
CA TYR A 34 -19.00 -2.18 -15.74
C TYR A 34 -19.93 -1.11 -15.13
N LEU A 35 -19.63 -0.71 -13.89
CA LEU A 35 -20.41 0.27 -13.13
C LEU A 35 -20.11 1.72 -13.54
N LYS A 36 -19.22 1.95 -14.51
CA LYS A 36 -18.88 3.29 -15.01
C LYS A 36 -18.30 4.20 -13.94
N LEU A 37 -17.60 3.62 -12.95
CA LEU A 37 -17.05 4.36 -11.84
C LEU A 37 -15.87 5.26 -12.29
N GLY A 38 -15.14 4.90 -13.35
CA GLY A 38 -14.03 5.68 -13.90
C GLY A 38 -14.46 6.97 -14.61
N HIS A 39 -15.75 7.19 -14.85
CA HIS A 39 -16.25 8.45 -15.42
C HIS A 39 -16.08 9.68 -14.49
N PHE A 40 -15.66 9.48 -13.25
CA PHE A 40 -15.41 10.55 -12.26
C PHE A 40 -13.95 11.05 -12.23
N GLY A 41 -13.22 11.00 -13.36
CA GLY A 41 -11.84 11.51 -13.41
C GLY A 41 -10.84 10.69 -12.57
N GLY A 42 -11.19 9.45 -12.23
CA GLY A 42 -10.60 8.72 -11.12
C GLY A 42 -10.17 7.30 -11.42
N GLY A 43 -9.89 6.94 -12.68
CA GLY A 43 -9.45 5.58 -13.04
C GLY A 43 -8.32 5.07 -12.14
N PHE A 44 -7.27 5.87 -11.96
CA PHE A 44 -6.17 5.53 -11.04
C PHE A 44 -6.54 5.61 -9.55
N ILE A 45 -7.57 6.37 -9.14
CA ILE A 45 -8.05 6.40 -7.74
C ILE A 45 -8.82 5.13 -7.43
N ILE A 46 -9.67 4.70 -8.35
CA ILE A 46 -10.41 3.46 -8.25
C ILE A 46 -9.44 2.30 -8.25
N MET A 47 -8.44 2.34 -9.13
CA MET A 47 -7.38 1.35 -9.09
C MET A 47 -6.64 1.40 -7.77
N ALA A 48 -6.27 2.58 -7.25
CA ALA A 48 -5.58 2.69 -5.97
C ALA A 48 -6.37 2.11 -4.78
N ILE A 49 -7.69 2.30 -4.78
CA ILE A 49 -8.57 1.69 -3.77
C ILE A 49 -8.69 0.19 -4.00
N ALA A 50 -8.76 -0.24 -5.26
CA ALA A 50 -8.91 -1.64 -5.61
C ALA A 50 -7.65 -2.45 -5.30
N THR A 51 -6.47 -1.92 -5.60
CA THR A 51 -5.17 -2.50 -5.29
C THR A 51 -4.99 -2.58 -3.79
N GLY A 52 -5.25 -1.50 -3.04
CA GLY A 52 -5.14 -1.45 -1.58
C GLY A 52 -6.21 -2.21 -0.76
N ILE A 53 -7.02 -3.09 -1.37
CA ILE A 53 -7.98 -3.93 -0.63
C ILE A 53 -7.31 -4.89 0.36
N PRO A 54 -6.22 -5.61 0.00
CA PRO A 54 -5.52 -6.49 0.93
C PRO A 54 -5.08 -5.74 2.18
N GLU A 55 -4.43 -4.59 2.05
CA GLU A 55 -3.99 -3.74 3.17
C GLU A 55 -5.17 -3.22 3.98
N LEU A 56 -6.28 -2.83 3.33
CA LEU A 56 -7.48 -2.39 4.05
C LEU A 56 -8.05 -3.53 4.90
N ILE A 57 -8.18 -4.74 4.34
CA ILE A 57 -8.70 -5.91 5.05
C ILE A 57 -7.77 -6.31 6.19
N VAL A 58 -6.45 -6.36 5.94
CA VAL A 58 -5.44 -6.66 6.96
C VAL A 58 -5.49 -5.61 8.06
N GLY A 59 -5.53 -4.33 7.71
CA GLY A 59 -5.55 -3.22 8.66
C GLY A 59 -6.78 -3.22 9.55
N LEU A 60 -7.97 -3.36 8.96
CA LEU A 60 -9.22 -3.47 9.70
C LEU A 60 -9.23 -4.72 10.59
N THR A 61 -8.76 -5.85 10.08
CA THR A 61 -8.68 -7.10 10.85
C THR A 61 -7.76 -6.93 12.05
N ALA A 62 -6.56 -6.37 11.85
CA ALA A 62 -5.61 -6.09 12.93
C ALA A 62 -6.18 -5.15 13.99
N ALA A 63 -6.93 -4.12 13.59
CA ALA A 63 -7.61 -3.22 14.53
C ALA A 63 -8.66 -3.97 15.37
N LEU A 64 -9.50 -4.77 14.70
CA LEU A 64 -10.59 -5.53 15.34
C LEU A 64 -10.09 -6.65 16.26
N THR A 65 -8.90 -7.21 16.00
CA THR A 65 -8.25 -8.20 16.86
C THR A 65 -7.36 -7.59 17.96
N GLY A 66 -7.30 -6.25 18.06
CA GLY A 66 -6.56 -5.56 19.12
C GLY A 66 -5.06 -5.45 18.89
N VAL A 67 -4.60 -5.55 17.63
CA VAL A 67 -3.18 -5.50 17.24
C VAL A 67 -2.92 -4.40 16.19
N PRO A 68 -3.35 -3.15 16.42
CA PRO A 68 -3.31 -2.11 15.39
C PRO A 68 -1.88 -1.72 14.93
N GLN A 69 -0.84 -2.02 15.73
CA GLN A 69 0.56 -1.80 15.35
C GLN A 69 0.97 -2.61 14.14
N LEU A 70 0.33 -3.78 13.93
CA LEU A 70 0.55 -4.58 12.74
C LEU A 70 0.11 -3.84 11.48
N SER A 71 -1.05 -3.17 11.54
CA SER A 71 -1.54 -2.35 10.43
C SER A 71 -0.65 -1.15 10.15
N LEU A 72 -0.16 -0.46 11.18
CA LEU A 72 0.79 0.64 11.00
C LEU A 72 2.06 0.15 10.29
N GLY A 73 2.56 -1.01 10.69
CA GLY A 73 3.75 -1.61 10.09
C GLY A 73 3.52 -2.03 8.64
N ASP A 74 2.41 -2.72 8.37
CA ASP A 74 1.99 -3.12 7.02
C ASP A 74 1.88 -1.90 6.10
N VAL A 75 1.10 -0.88 6.49
CA VAL A 75 0.91 0.33 5.68
C VAL A 75 2.22 1.07 5.40
N ILE A 76 3.03 1.36 6.41
CA ILE A 76 4.28 2.12 6.21
C ILE A 76 5.27 1.28 5.38
N GLY A 77 5.35 -0.03 5.65
CA GLY A 77 6.14 -0.98 4.88
C GLY A 77 5.70 -1.03 3.41
N SER A 78 4.40 -1.12 3.14
CA SER A 78 3.86 -1.18 1.78
C SER A 78 4.08 0.13 1.05
N ASN A 79 3.98 1.27 1.73
CA ASN A 79 4.33 2.56 1.14
C ASN A 79 5.82 2.68 0.78
N ILE A 80 6.70 2.16 1.63
CA ILE A 80 8.13 2.05 1.33
C ILE A 80 8.33 1.15 0.10
N ILE A 81 7.74 -0.05 0.08
CA ILE A 81 7.87 -1.03 -1.00
C ILE A 81 7.30 -0.50 -2.32
N ASN A 82 6.13 0.12 -2.30
CA ASN A 82 5.44 0.67 -3.46
C ASN A 82 6.29 1.75 -4.15
N LEU A 83 6.77 2.73 -3.39
CA LEU A 83 7.57 3.82 -3.92
C LEU A 83 9.00 3.41 -4.30
N SER A 84 9.48 2.27 -3.81
CA SER A 84 10.84 1.80 -4.07
C SER A 84 10.91 0.56 -4.95
N LEU A 85 10.64 -0.61 -4.36
CA LEU A 85 10.73 -1.92 -4.98
C LEU A 85 9.73 -2.06 -6.14
N VAL A 86 8.46 -1.73 -5.93
CA VAL A 86 7.42 -1.88 -6.97
C VAL A 86 7.73 -1.01 -8.17
N MET A 87 7.83 0.32 -7.96
CA MET A 87 8.19 1.23 -9.04
C MET A 87 9.53 0.86 -9.68
N GLY A 88 10.51 0.47 -8.87
CA GLY A 88 11.84 0.10 -9.32
C GLY A 88 11.84 -1.11 -10.25
N ILE A 89 11.23 -2.22 -9.82
CA ILE A 89 11.13 -3.45 -10.61
C ILE A 89 10.30 -3.20 -11.87
N ALA A 90 9.14 -2.54 -11.72
CA ALA A 90 8.26 -2.25 -12.84
C ALA A 90 9.00 -1.46 -13.94
N VAL A 91 9.73 -0.39 -13.59
CA VAL A 91 10.53 0.40 -14.55
C VAL A 91 11.72 -0.37 -15.13
N ILE A 92 12.38 -1.24 -14.36
CA ILE A 92 13.47 -2.07 -14.88
C ILE A 92 12.95 -2.96 -16.02
N ILE A 93 11.80 -3.60 -15.79
CA ILE A 93 11.14 -4.50 -16.73
C ILE A 93 10.57 -3.73 -17.93
N SER A 94 9.71 -2.72 -17.68
CA SER A 94 8.95 -2.02 -18.72
C SER A 94 9.73 -0.94 -19.47
N GLY A 95 10.85 -0.49 -18.92
CA GLY A 95 11.63 0.64 -19.44
C GLY A 95 11.20 2.00 -18.87
N ASN A 96 11.90 3.05 -19.32
CA ASN A 96 11.86 4.36 -18.67
C ASN A 96 10.46 5.03 -18.71
N VAL A 97 10.08 5.60 -17.58
CA VAL A 97 8.81 6.32 -17.39
C VAL A 97 9.08 7.82 -17.32
N HIS A 98 8.45 8.59 -18.19
CA HIS A 98 8.62 10.04 -18.28
C HIS A 98 7.27 10.72 -18.35
N PHE A 99 7.10 11.82 -17.61
CA PHE A 99 5.83 12.55 -17.55
C PHE A 99 5.98 13.94 -18.16
N LYS A 100 5.17 14.21 -19.18
CA LYS A 100 5.00 15.56 -19.75
C LYS A 100 3.99 16.39 -18.95
N GLU A 101 3.05 15.73 -18.30
CA GLU A 101 1.92 16.35 -17.63
C GLU A 101 2.31 17.04 -16.31
N ASN A 102 1.93 18.30 -16.17
CA ASN A 102 2.09 19.05 -14.91
C ASN A 102 1.15 18.56 -13.81
N ALA A 103 0.05 17.89 -14.16
CA ALA A 103 -0.93 17.37 -13.21
C ALA A 103 -0.30 16.38 -12.22
N ILE A 104 0.42 15.36 -12.72
CA ILE A 104 1.12 14.37 -11.90
C ILE A 104 2.16 15.05 -10.99
N LYS A 105 2.90 16.02 -11.53
CA LYS A 105 3.92 16.75 -10.76
C LYS A 105 3.32 17.55 -9.62
N LYS A 106 2.13 18.14 -9.79
CA LYS A 106 1.38 18.75 -8.69
C LYS A 106 0.89 17.70 -7.71
N SER A 107 0.41 16.55 -8.19
CA SER A 107 -0.04 15.43 -7.34
C SER A 107 1.04 14.90 -6.39
N THR A 108 2.32 14.98 -6.77
CA THR A 108 3.44 14.59 -5.87
C THR A 108 3.56 15.44 -4.61
N VAL A 109 3.01 16.66 -4.60
CA VAL A 109 2.98 17.49 -3.39
C VAL A 109 1.99 16.92 -2.39
N TYR A 110 0.79 16.55 -2.84
CA TYR A 110 -0.20 15.88 -1.99
C TYR A 110 0.31 14.53 -1.50
N LEU A 111 0.96 13.74 -2.38
CA LEU A 111 1.63 12.50 -2.01
C LEU A 111 2.58 12.73 -0.83
N PHE A 112 3.48 13.71 -0.91
CA PHE A 112 4.47 13.94 0.13
C PHE A 112 3.82 14.28 1.48
N PHE A 113 2.93 15.27 1.51
CA PHE A 113 2.35 15.75 2.77
C PHE A 113 1.35 14.77 3.37
N LEU A 114 0.45 14.20 2.57
CA LEU A 114 -0.59 13.30 3.08
C LEU A 114 0.00 11.96 3.50
N SER A 115 1.00 11.45 2.76
CA SER A 115 1.60 10.16 3.12
C SER A 115 2.45 10.25 4.39
N PHE A 116 3.09 11.40 4.64
CA PHE A 116 3.91 11.63 5.83
C PHE A 116 3.12 12.15 7.04
N LEU A 117 1.88 12.61 6.86
CA LEU A 117 1.01 13.09 7.93
C LEU A 117 0.86 12.12 9.12
N PRO A 118 0.59 10.81 8.95
CA PRO A 118 0.50 9.88 10.08
C PRO A 118 1.81 9.77 10.87
N VAL A 119 2.96 9.95 10.22
CA VAL A 119 4.27 9.96 10.91
C VAL A 119 4.40 11.16 11.83
N VAL A 120 3.93 12.32 11.38
CA VAL A 120 3.95 13.57 12.18
C VAL A 120 2.99 13.47 13.37
N LEU A 121 1.79 12.93 13.16
CA LEU A 121 0.81 12.76 14.23
C LEU A 121 1.31 11.76 15.28
N ALA A 122 2.03 10.71 14.88
CA ALA A 122 2.57 9.69 15.77
C ALA A 122 3.86 10.09 16.53
N LEU A 123 4.29 11.35 16.49
CA LEU A 123 5.51 11.81 17.18
C LEU A 123 5.42 11.73 18.71
N ASP A 124 4.19 11.76 19.25
CA ASP A 124 3.91 11.54 20.67
C ASP A 124 3.77 10.03 21.02
N GLN A 125 4.16 9.16 20.08
CA GLN A 125 4.12 7.70 20.16
C GLN A 125 2.71 7.10 20.13
N ASN A 126 1.68 7.90 19.86
CA ASN A 126 0.31 7.43 19.80
C ASN A 126 -0.44 8.01 18.58
N LEU A 127 -1.17 7.16 17.87
CA LEU A 127 -2.18 7.60 16.92
C LEU A 127 -3.54 7.44 17.57
N SER A 128 -4.09 8.56 18.03
CA SER A 128 -5.38 8.61 18.70
C SER A 128 -6.54 8.55 17.70
N ARG A 129 -7.76 8.41 18.23
CA ARG A 129 -8.98 8.52 17.40
C ARG A 129 -9.09 9.89 16.73
N VAL A 130 -8.62 10.96 17.37
CA VAL A 130 -8.63 12.31 16.82
C VAL A 130 -7.72 12.38 15.59
N ASP A 131 -6.53 11.81 15.68
CA ASP A 131 -5.60 11.68 14.55
C ASP A 131 -6.24 10.90 13.41
N GLY A 132 -6.95 9.82 13.74
CA GLY A 132 -7.71 9.06 12.76
C GLY A 132 -8.77 9.89 12.02
N PHE A 133 -9.54 10.72 12.73
CA PHE A 133 -10.50 11.64 12.09
C PHE A 133 -9.81 12.70 11.23
N ILE A 134 -8.64 13.21 11.63
CA ILE A 134 -7.84 14.15 10.83
C ILE A 134 -7.40 13.48 9.52
N LEU A 135 -6.87 12.25 9.60
CA LEU A 135 -6.43 11.47 8.44
C LEU A 135 -7.60 11.17 7.48
N LEU A 136 -8.76 10.74 7.98
CA LEU A 136 -9.93 10.52 7.12
C LEU A 136 -10.46 11.80 6.48
N SER A 137 -10.53 12.89 7.25
CA SER A 137 -11.01 14.18 6.72
C SER A 137 -10.10 14.70 5.61
N THR A 138 -8.78 14.58 5.79
CA THR A 138 -7.80 14.97 4.76
C THR A 138 -7.86 14.08 3.53
N TYR A 139 -8.11 12.77 3.67
CA TYR A 139 -8.35 11.86 2.55
C TYR A 139 -9.61 12.25 1.75
N VAL A 140 -10.72 12.54 2.43
CA VAL A 140 -11.96 12.98 1.77
C VAL A 140 -11.75 14.29 1.00
N ILE A 141 -11.04 15.27 1.59
CA ILE A 141 -10.69 16.53 0.92
C ILE A 141 -9.80 16.26 -0.30
N TYR A 142 -8.81 15.37 -0.17
CA TYR A 142 -7.94 14.97 -1.27
C TYR A 142 -8.72 14.35 -2.44
N LEU A 143 -9.65 13.44 -2.15
CA LEU A 143 -10.53 12.85 -3.16
C LEU A 143 -11.37 13.91 -3.87
N MET A 144 -11.96 14.85 -3.12
CA MET A 144 -12.74 15.95 -3.69
C MET A 144 -11.90 16.83 -4.63
N ILE A 145 -10.62 17.08 -4.31
CA ILE A 145 -9.72 17.89 -5.13
C ILE A 145 -9.38 17.16 -6.44
N ILE A 146 -9.08 15.86 -6.38
CA ILE A 146 -8.66 15.12 -7.57
C ILE A 146 -9.82 14.83 -8.52
N ILE A 147 -10.98 14.43 -7.99
CA ILE A 147 -12.17 14.12 -8.80
C ILE A 147 -12.66 15.35 -9.57
N ARG A 148 -12.51 16.56 -9.01
CA ARG A 148 -12.97 17.81 -9.64
C ARG A 148 -12.16 18.26 -10.87
N GLY A 149 -11.07 17.57 -11.22
CA GLY A 149 -10.10 18.08 -12.20
C GLY A 149 -9.73 17.14 -13.34
N ARG A 150 -10.45 16.03 -13.56
CA ARG A 150 -10.07 15.02 -14.56
C ARG A 150 -11.25 14.57 -15.39
N ASP A 151 -11.04 14.57 -16.71
CA ASP A 151 -12.00 14.00 -17.67
C ASP A 151 -11.98 12.47 -17.58
N SER A 152 -13.14 11.89 -17.87
CA SER A 152 -13.39 10.47 -17.91
C SER A 152 -12.59 9.80 -19.03
N GLU A 153 -11.80 8.78 -18.69
CA GLU A 153 -11.32 7.84 -19.72
C GLU A 153 -12.49 6.98 -20.20
N SER A 154 -12.50 6.66 -21.50
CA SER A 154 -13.47 5.72 -22.08
C SER A 154 -13.17 4.32 -21.54
N GLU A 155 -14.04 3.80 -20.69
CA GLU A 155 -13.94 2.43 -20.22
C GLU A 155 -14.34 1.45 -21.32
N GLU A 156 -13.71 0.28 -21.34
CA GLU A 156 -14.15 -0.83 -22.18
C GLU A 156 -15.58 -1.21 -21.81
N GLU A 157 -16.45 -1.42 -22.79
CA GLU A 157 -17.79 -1.94 -22.55
C GLU A 157 -17.70 -3.37 -22.00
N VAL A 158 -17.85 -3.50 -20.69
CA VAL A 158 -17.91 -4.78 -20.01
C VAL A 158 -19.29 -5.39 -20.21
N GLY A 159 -19.36 -6.65 -20.63
CA GLY A 159 -20.62 -7.37 -20.76
C GLY A 159 -21.20 -7.76 -19.40
N TYR A 160 -22.54 -7.92 -19.35
CA TYR A 160 -23.24 -8.34 -18.13
C TYR A 160 -22.74 -9.69 -17.58
N ARG A 161 -22.33 -10.61 -18.47
CA ARG A 161 -21.80 -11.92 -18.07
C ARG A 161 -20.46 -11.80 -17.35
N GLU A 162 -19.57 -10.96 -17.85
CA GLU A 162 -18.27 -10.65 -17.26
C GLU A 162 -18.44 -9.98 -15.89
N PHE A 163 -19.44 -9.09 -15.75
CA PHE A 163 -19.79 -8.46 -14.47
C PHE A 163 -20.24 -9.47 -13.42
N ILE A 164 -21.18 -10.36 -13.76
CA ILE A 164 -21.68 -11.37 -12.81
C ILE A 164 -20.55 -12.33 -12.41
N LYS A 165 -19.76 -12.79 -13.39
CA LYS A 165 -18.61 -13.66 -13.12
C LYS A 165 -17.62 -12.97 -12.18
N SER A 166 -17.26 -11.72 -12.46
CA SER A 166 -16.31 -10.96 -11.65
C SER A 166 -16.85 -10.69 -10.25
N SER A 167 -18.15 -10.41 -10.10
CA SER A 167 -18.80 -10.22 -8.79
C SER A 167 -18.75 -11.47 -7.91
N LEU A 168 -18.90 -12.66 -8.51
CA LEU A 168 -18.78 -13.93 -7.80
C LEU A 168 -17.33 -14.20 -7.37
N PHE A 169 -16.36 -14.03 -8.26
CA PHE A 169 -14.95 -14.20 -7.92
C PHE A 169 -14.46 -13.15 -6.90
N PHE A 170 -14.95 -11.91 -6.99
CA PHE A 170 -14.69 -10.86 -6.01
C PHE A 170 -15.15 -11.27 -4.63
N SER A 171 -16.38 -11.80 -4.52
CA SER A 171 -16.95 -12.24 -3.24
C SER A 171 -16.14 -13.39 -2.62
N VAL A 172 -15.76 -14.39 -3.43
CA VAL A 172 -14.88 -15.49 -2.97
C VAL A 172 -13.50 -14.98 -2.56
N GLY A 173 -12.92 -14.06 -3.34
CA GLY A 173 -11.64 -13.42 -3.05
C GLY A 173 -11.64 -12.66 -1.73
N VAL A 174 -12.67 -11.85 -1.48
CA VAL A 174 -12.84 -11.10 -0.23
C VAL A 174 -13.00 -12.05 0.97
N ILE A 175 -13.78 -13.13 0.84
CA ILE A 175 -13.90 -14.13 1.93
C ILE A 175 -12.54 -14.76 2.25
N ALA A 176 -11.78 -15.15 1.22
CA ALA A 176 -10.45 -15.71 1.41
C ALA A 176 -9.47 -14.68 2.02
N LEU A 177 -9.54 -13.41 1.61
CA LEU A 177 -8.75 -12.31 2.19
C LEU A 177 -9.06 -12.13 3.67
N VAL A 178 -10.35 -12.03 4.05
CA VAL A 178 -10.75 -11.82 5.44
C VAL A 178 -10.32 -13.01 6.32
N LEU A 179 -10.52 -14.24 5.85
CA LEU A 179 -10.12 -15.43 6.59
C LEU A 179 -8.61 -15.53 6.74
N SER A 180 -7.86 -15.35 5.65
CA SER A 180 -6.39 -15.41 5.69
C SER A 180 -5.79 -14.28 6.53
N ALA A 181 -6.31 -13.05 6.42
CA ALA A 181 -5.91 -11.92 7.26
C ALA A 181 -6.14 -12.22 8.75
N ARG A 182 -7.29 -12.77 9.13
CA ARG A 182 -7.59 -13.09 10.54
C ARG A 182 -6.56 -14.04 11.14
N TYR A 183 -6.27 -15.14 10.46
CA TYR A 183 -5.26 -16.08 10.93
C TYR A 183 -3.85 -15.50 10.83
N LEU A 184 -3.55 -14.68 9.81
CA LEU A 184 -2.26 -13.98 9.72
C LEU A 184 -1.99 -13.11 10.94
N VAL A 185 -2.97 -12.35 11.42
CA VAL A 185 -2.79 -11.54 12.63
C VAL A 185 -2.52 -12.41 13.86
N GLU A 186 -3.23 -13.53 13.99
CA GLU A 186 -3.01 -14.50 15.08
C GLU A 186 -1.60 -15.12 15.04
N TYR A 187 -1.14 -15.64 13.90
CA TYR A 187 0.21 -16.18 13.79
C TYR A 187 1.29 -15.10 13.91
N THR A 188 1.00 -13.86 13.51
CA THR A 188 1.91 -12.73 13.72
C THR A 188 2.16 -12.47 15.20
N THR A 189 1.12 -12.49 16.04
CA THR A 189 1.30 -12.26 17.48
C THR A 189 2.04 -13.40 18.16
N ILE A 190 1.76 -14.65 17.75
CA ILE A 190 2.51 -15.84 18.22
C ILE A 190 3.99 -15.69 17.87
N ILE A 191 4.33 -15.48 16.60
CA ILE A 191 5.71 -15.35 16.12
C ILE A 191 6.43 -14.18 16.81
N ALA A 192 5.78 -13.01 16.92
CA ALA A 192 6.34 -11.86 17.61
C ALA A 192 6.69 -12.17 19.07
N SER A 193 5.79 -12.86 19.78
CA SER A 193 5.98 -13.21 21.18
C SER A 193 7.10 -14.24 21.38
N GLU A 194 7.17 -15.27 20.53
CA GLU A 194 8.16 -16.34 20.65
C GLU A 194 9.57 -15.88 20.25
N MET A 195 9.67 -14.99 19.26
CA MET A 195 10.93 -14.44 18.79
C MET A 195 11.35 -13.17 19.53
N ASN A 196 10.52 -12.66 20.44
CA ASN A 196 10.72 -11.39 21.14
C ASN A 196 11.00 -10.21 20.19
N ILE A 197 10.29 -10.17 19.06
CA ILE A 197 10.38 -9.10 18.07
C ILE A 197 9.10 -8.25 18.09
N SER A 198 9.23 -6.96 17.78
CA SER A 198 8.07 -6.07 17.73
C SER A 198 7.12 -6.46 16.60
N ILE A 199 5.81 -6.46 16.86
CA ILE A 199 4.77 -6.68 15.85
C ILE A 199 4.91 -5.70 14.67
N LEU A 200 5.35 -4.46 14.95
CA LEU A 200 5.61 -3.45 13.92
C LEU A 200 6.63 -3.96 12.89
N VAL A 201 7.63 -4.75 13.31
CA VAL A 201 8.68 -5.31 12.45
C VAL A 201 8.10 -6.35 11.51
N ILE A 202 7.29 -7.27 12.02
CA ILE A 202 6.64 -8.28 11.18
C ILE A 202 5.75 -7.60 10.14
N GLY A 203 5.01 -6.56 10.54
CA GLY A 203 4.21 -5.73 9.64
C GLY A 203 5.06 -5.09 8.54
N VAL A 204 6.13 -4.39 8.92
CA VAL A 204 6.99 -3.64 8.00
C VAL A 204 7.77 -4.53 7.02
N PHE A 205 8.17 -5.75 7.39
CA PHE A 205 9.04 -6.58 6.57
C PHE A 205 8.36 -7.75 5.88
N LEU A 206 7.51 -8.47 6.60
CA LEU A 206 6.93 -9.72 6.11
C LEU A 206 5.54 -9.49 5.52
N LEU A 207 4.68 -8.81 6.27
CA LEU A 207 3.31 -8.61 5.86
C LEU A 207 3.21 -7.64 4.68
N SER A 208 3.85 -6.48 4.78
CA SER A 208 3.90 -5.46 3.74
C SER A 208 4.40 -5.99 2.38
N PHE A 209 5.37 -6.91 2.42
CA PHE A 209 5.91 -7.52 1.21
C PHE A 209 4.86 -8.39 0.53
N GLY A 210 4.11 -9.18 1.30
CA GLY A 210 3.03 -10.00 0.75
C GLY A 210 1.85 -9.16 0.26
N THR A 211 1.43 -8.16 1.04
CA THR A 211 0.31 -7.28 0.67
C THR A 211 0.62 -6.41 -0.55
N SER A 212 1.90 -6.08 -0.83
CA SER A 212 2.31 -5.27 -2.00
C SER A 212 2.57 -6.05 -3.31
N ILE A 213 2.44 -7.38 -3.30
CA ILE A 213 2.62 -8.19 -4.53
C ILE A 213 1.54 -7.92 -5.59
N PRO A 214 0.23 -7.84 -5.25
CA PRO A 214 -0.81 -7.45 -6.20
C PRO A 214 -0.49 -6.14 -6.95
N GLU A 215 0.04 -5.14 -6.24
CA GLU A 215 0.49 -3.84 -6.74
C GLU A 215 1.67 -4.04 -7.68
N LEU A 216 2.68 -4.82 -7.29
CA LEU A 216 3.83 -5.13 -8.15
C LEU A 216 3.38 -5.71 -9.50
N VAL A 217 2.43 -6.65 -9.47
CA VAL A 217 1.87 -7.27 -10.66
C VAL A 217 1.11 -6.25 -11.50
N PHE A 218 0.23 -5.46 -10.86
CA PHE A 218 -0.57 -4.45 -11.54
C PHE A 218 0.30 -3.38 -12.21
N GLU A 219 1.26 -2.82 -11.48
CA GLU A 219 2.18 -1.77 -11.94
C GLU A 219 3.05 -2.24 -13.10
N THR A 220 3.63 -3.44 -12.97
CA THR A 220 4.47 -4.01 -14.03
C THR A 220 3.65 -4.22 -15.30
N ILE A 221 2.44 -4.79 -15.19
CA ILE A 221 1.56 -5.02 -16.34
C ILE A 221 1.11 -3.69 -16.96
N SER A 222 0.71 -2.71 -16.15
CA SER A 222 0.26 -1.39 -16.61
C SER A 222 1.36 -0.66 -17.38
N LEU A 223 2.60 -0.68 -16.86
CA LEU A 223 3.72 -0.06 -17.56
C LEU A 223 4.10 -0.79 -18.85
N LEU A 224 4.03 -2.12 -18.88
CA LEU A 224 4.29 -2.92 -20.08
C LEU A 224 3.30 -2.62 -21.21
N HIS A 225 2.04 -2.37 -20.87
CA HIS A 225 1.01 -1.96 -21.85
C HIS A 225 1.05 -0.46 -22.18
N GLY A 226 1.98 0.30 -21.59
CA GLY A 226 2.15 1.72 -21.87
C GLY A 226 1.24 2.65 -21.06
N TYR A 227 0.45 2.14 -20.11
CA TYR A 227 -0.44 2.91 -19.23
C TYR A 227 0.33 3.60 -18.09
N LYS A 228 1.31 4.44 -18.44
CA LYS A 228 2.24 5.08 -17.49
C LYS A 228 1.58 6.00 -16.46
N LEU A 229 0.55 6.72 -16.88
CA LEU A 229 -0.21 7.63 -16.01
C LEU A 229 -1.06 6.83 -15.01
N LEU A 230 -1.66 5.72 -15.45
CA LEU A 230 -2.45 4.84 -14.60
C LEU A 230 -1.57 4.22 -13.51
N ALA A 231 -0.45 3.61 -13.92
CA ALA A 231 0.54 2.99 -13.04
C ALA A 231 1.03 3.94 -11.92
N VAL A 232 1.65 5.06 -12.29
CA VAL A 232 2.14 6.01 -11.27
C VAL A 232 1.00 6.68 -10.50
N GLY A 233 -0.16 6.88 -11.13
CA GLY A 233 -1.34 7.37 -10.44
C GLY A 233 -1.80 6.43 -9.34
N ASP A 234 -1.89 5.13 -9.64
CA ASP A 234 -2.26 4.06 -8.72
C ASP A 234 -1.27 4.02 -7.55
N LEU A 235 0.03 3.87 -7.81
CA LEU A 235 1.07 3.89 -6.77
C LEU A 235 0.96 5.09 -5.82
N MET A 236 0.79 6.29 -6.38
CA MET A 236 0.67 7.50 -5.59
C MET A 236 -0.66 7.56 -4.82
N GLY A 237 -1.75 7.12 -5.43
CA GLY A 237 -3.07 7.03 -4.83
C GLY A 237 -3.10 6.04 -3.67
N SER A 238 -2.57 4.83 -3.87
CA SER A 238 -2.49 3.77 -2.86
C SER A 238 -1.62 4.21 -1.70
N THR A 239 -0.49 4.88 -1.96
CA THR A 239 0.35 5.43 -0.89
C THR A 239 -0.41 6.42 -0.01
N VAL A 240 -1.16 7.34 -0.64
CA VAL A 240 -1.98 8.31 0.10
C VAL A 240 -3.12 7.62 0.84
N ALA A 241 -3.84 6.70 0.20
CA ALA A 241 -4.94 5.94 0.79
C ALA A 241 -4.46 5.13 2.00
N ASN A 242 -3.34 4.42 1.88
CA ASN A 242 -2.76 3.65 2.97
C ASN A 242 -2.46 4.57 4.18
N SER A 243 -1.74 5.67 3.95
CA SER A 243 -1.38 6.61 5.02
C SER A 243 -2.53 7.38 5.65
N THR A 244 -3.63 7.57 4.92
CA THR A 244 -4.74 8.42 5.38
C THR A 244 -6.04 7.64 5.61
N LEU A 245 -6.56 6.96 4.60
CA LEU A 245 -7.76 6.13 4.71
C LEU A 245 -7.53 4.95 5.68
N ILE A 246 -6.53 4.12 5.45
CA ILE A 246 -6.35 2.87 6.21
C ILE A 246 -5.91 3.17 7.64
N ILE A 247 -4.80 3.91 7.83
CA ILE A 247 -4.37 4.31 9.18
C ILE A 247 -5.47 5.11 9.89
N GLY A 248 -6.19 5.97 9.17
CA GLY A 248 -7.29 6.75 9.74
C GLY A 248 -8.41 5.89 10.29
N LEU A 249 -8.88 4.91 9.51
CA LEU A 249 -9.89 3.93 9.96
C LEU A 249 -9.38 3.11 11.15
N VAL A 250 -8.13 2.64 11.08
CA VAL A 250 -7.53 1.81 12.13
C VAL A 250 -7.41 2.59 13.44
N ALA A 251 -6.90 3.83 13.42
CA ALA A 251 -6.73 4.66 14.62
C ALA A 251 -8.08 5.04 15.27
N ILE A 252 -9.15 5.18 14.48
CA ILE A 252 -10.52 5.39 15.02
C ILE A 252 -11.01 4.13 15.73
N LEU A 253 -10.85 2.96 15.10
CA LEU A 253 -11.33 1.68 15.64
C LEU A 253 -10.51 1.26 16.88
N SER A 254 -9.19 1.32 16.76
CA SER A 254 -8.22 0.84 17.76
C SER A 254 -6.98 1.75 17.74
N PRO A 255 -6.89 2.72 18.68
CA PRO A 255 -5.75 3.64 18.76
C PRO A 255 -4.41 2.92 18.75
N ILE A 256 -3.44 3.45 18.02
CA ILE A 256 -2.17 2.78 17.78
C ILE A 256 -1.12 3.32 18.74
N SER A 257 -0.64 2.49 19.67
CA SER A 257 0.48 2.86 20.55
C SER A 257 1.78 2.23 20.05
N ILE A 258 2.82 3.05 19.91
CA ILE A 258 4.11 2.66 19.34
C ILE A 258 5.08 2.33 20.49
N SER A 259 5.26 1.03 20.75
CA SER A 259 6.13 0.56 21.85
C SER A 259 7.63 0.73 21.57
N ASN A 260 8.06 0.55 20.33
CA ASN A 260 9.46 0.74 19.92
C ASN A 260 9.60 2.01 19.07
N PHE A 261 9.68 3.15 19.76
CA PHE A 261 9.75 4.45 19.09
C PHE A 261 11.03 4.65 18.28
N GLY A 262 12.15 4.07 18.72
CA GLY A 262 13.42 4.14 17.96
C GLY A 262 13.32 3.45 16.60
N LEU A 263 12.72 2.25 16.55
CA LEU A 263 12.46 1.56 15.29
C LEU A 263 11.46 2.33 14.42
N PHE A 264 10.41 2.89 15.02
CA PHE A 264 9.45 3.72 14.29
C PHE A 264 10.12 4.94 13.65
N GLN A 265 10.96 5.69 14.39
CA GLN A 265 11.71 6.84 13.86
C GLN A 265 12.62 6.45 12.70
N MET A 266 13.27 5.29 12.79
CA MET A 266 14.11 4.77 11.74
C MET A 266 13.32 4.45 10.46
N VAL A 267 12.21 3.71 10.59
CA VAL A 267 11.32 3.39 9.46
C VAL A 267 10.76 4.69 8.85
N ALA A 268 10.33 5.63 9.69
CA ALA A 268 9.84 6.95 9.29
C ALA A 268 10.90 7.75 8.50
N LEU A 269 12.17 7.71 8.92
CA LEU A 269 13.27 8.38 8.23
C LEU A 269 13.48 7.78 6.83
N PHE A 270 13.57 6.45 6.71
CA PHE A 270 13.71 5.80 5.42
C PHE A 270 12.51 6.06 4.51
N PHE A 271 11.31 6.04 5.08
CA PHE A 271 10.10 6.42 4.34
C PHE A 271 10.18 7.86 3.82
N ALA A 272 10.59 8.83 4.64
CA ALA A 272 10.78 10.22 4.22
C ALA A 272 11.82 10.36 3.09
N VAL A 273 12.94 9.65 3.19
CA VAL A 273 14.01 9.65 2.16
C VAL A 273 13.49 9.08 0.85
N ILE A 274 12.82 7.93 0.87
CA ILE A 274 12.25 7.30 -0.33
C ILE A 274 11.19 8.19 -0.95
N LEU A 275 10.28 8.73 -0.14
CA LEU A 275 9.21 9.65 -0.57
C LEU A 275 9.78 10.90 -1.24
N LEU A 276 10.87 11.47 -0.69
CA LEU A 276 11.58 12.60 -1.27
C LEU A 276 12.24 12.22 -2.60
N ILE A 277 12.99 11.13 -2.65
CA ILE A 277 13.68 10.67 -3.86
C ILE A 277 12.67 10.40 -4.99
N PHE A 278 11.59 9.66 -4.68
CA PHE A 278 10.51 9.37 -5.61
C PHE A 278 9.89 10.67 -6.15
N THR A 279 9.55 11.62 -5.27
CA THR A 279 9.00 12.92 -5.65
C THR A 279 9.94 13.70 -6.59
N LEU A 280 11.24 13.72 -6.30
CA LEU A 280 12.25 14.37 -7.13
C LEU A 280 12.35 13.71 -8.52
N PHE A 281 12.28 12.39 -8.59
CA PHE A 281 12.35 11.64 -9.85
C PHE A 281 11.12 11.90 -10.72
N ILE A 282 9.92 11.90 -10.15
CA ILE A 282 8.68 12.20 -10.88
C ILE A 282 8.66 13.66 -11.38
N LYS A 283 9.11 14.61 -10.57
CA LYS A 283 9.18 16.04 -10.97
C LYS A 283 10.21 16.30 -12.08
N SER A 284 11.28 15.52 -12.12
CA SER A 284 12.36 15.66 -13.09
C SER A 284 11.90 15.42 -14.54
N LYS A 285 12.47 16.16 -15.50
CA LYS A 285 12.20 15.96 -16.95
C LYS A 285 12.53 14.55 -17.44
N LYS A 286 13.52 13.89 -16.81
CA LYS A 286 13.93 12.51 -17.13
C LYS A 286 13.04 11.43 -16.48
N GLY A 287 12.06 11.80 -15.65
CA GLY A 287 11.18 10.84 -14.97
C GLY A 287 11.91 9.74 -14.20
N VAL A 288 11.34 8.54 -14.14
CA VAL A 288 11.99 7.38 -13.53
C VAL A 288 12.67 6.55 -14.63
N THR A 289 13.99 6.66 -14.71
CA THR A 289 14.83 5.84 -15.60
C THR A 289 15.24 4.54 -14.91
N ARG A 290 15.70 3.53 -15.66
CA ARG A 290 16.27 2.29 -15.09
C ARG A 290 17.34 2.54 -14.03
N PHE A 291 18.20 3.54 -14.25
CA PHE A 291 19.22 3.91 -13.26
C PHE A 291 18.59 4.51 -11.97
N ARG A 292 17.57 5.35 -12.11
CA ARG A 292 16.83 5.91 -10.95
C ARG A 292 16.03 4.83 -10.21
N ALA A 293 15.50 3.85 -10.93
CA ALA A 293 14.87 2.67 -10.35
C ALA A 293 15.87 1.85 -9.51
N LEU A 294 17.10 1.66 -9.99
CA LEU A 294 18.17 1.02 -9.21
C LEU A 294 18.50 1.81 -7.93
N ILE A 295 18.47 3.14 -7.97
CA ILE A 295 18.66 3.97 -6.76
C ILE A 295 17.54 3.70 -5.75
N LEU A 296 16.27 3.70 -6.18
CA LEU A 296 15.13 3.42 -5.31
C LEU A 296 15.24 2.04 -4.65
N ILE A 297 15.56 1.00 -5.43
CA ILE A 297 15.79 -0.35 -4.92
C ILE A 297 16.99 -0.38 -3.98
N GLY A 298 18.08 0.33 -4.31
CA GLY A 298 19.27 0.40 -3.45
C GLY A 298 18.97 1.03 -2.08
N VAL A 299 18.14 2.08 -2.03
CA VAL A 299 17.70 2.68 -0.77
C VAL A 299 16.80 1.73 0.03
N TYR A 300 15.94 0.96 -0.65
CA TYR A 300 15.14 -0.09 0.01
C TYR A 300 16.03 -1.21 0.59
N VAL A 301 17.05 -1.66 -0.14
CA VAL A 301 18.00 -2.66 0.35
C VAL A 301 18.79 -2.11 1.54
N LEU A 302 19.20 -0.83 1.50
CA LEU A 302 19.83 -0.18 2.64
C LEU A 302 18.88 -0.12 3.85
N PHE A 303 17.60 0.18 3.63
CA PHE A 303 16.57 0.11 4.66
C PHE A 303 16.49 -1.28 5.30
N LEU A 304 16.39 -2.34 4.50
CA LEU A 304 16.35 -3.74 4.99
C LEU A 304 17.58 -4.06 5.85
N ILE A 305 18.77 -3.80 5.32
CA ILE A 305 20.04 -4.08 6.00
C ILE A 305 20.12 -3.33 7.32
N THR A 306 19.86 -2.01 7.31
CA THR A 306 20.00 -1.19 8.51
C THR A 306 19.00 -1.65 9.57
N THR A 307 17.74 -1.90 9.21
CA THR A 307 16.74 -2.29 10.22
C THR A 307 17.01 -3.69 10.75
N GLN A 308 17.50 -4.62 9.93
CA GLN A 308 17.97 -5.92 10.42
C GLN A 308 19.06 -5.75 11.47
N TYR A 309 20.08 -4.92 11.23
CA TYR A 309 21.12 -4.67 12.24
C TYR A 309 20.54 -4.11 13.56
N THR A 310 19.57 -3.20 13.49
CA THR A 310 18.91 -2.64 14.67
C THR A 310 18.06 -3.65 15.45
N LEU A 311 17.63 -4.74 14.81
CA LEU A 311 16.83 -5.79 15.47
C LEU A 311 17.66 -6.81 16.24
N PHE A 312 18.94 -6.95 15.90
CA PHE A 312 19.85 -7.95 16.47
C PHE A 312 20.88 -7.36 17.46
N ILE A 313 20.75 -6.08 17.82
CA ILE A 313 21.57 -5.35 18.81
C ILE A 313 20.66 -4.84 19.91
#